data_AF-A0A8S9RR08-F1
#
_entry.id   AF-A0A8S9RR08-F1
#
_cell.length_a   1.000
_cell.length_b   1.000
_cell.length_c   1.000
_cell.angle_alpha   90.00
_cell.angle_beta   90.00
_cell.angle_gamma   90.00
#
_symmetry.space_group_name_H-M   'P 1'
#
loop_
_entity.id
_entity.type
_entity.pdbx_description
1 polymer ?
#
loop_
_entity_poly.entity_id
_entity_poly.type
_entity_poly.pdbx_seq_one_letter_code
_entity_poly.pdbx_strand_id
1 'polypeptide(L)'
;MYTDHIEERLDKLFTRALSTVLLNITIEPLQVLDEVEVYPSKIPDLTSSSPLMIYGRYRGKFPENVKANGLLGDFSSFSVELTVQSAKDMPLDKVFAKNVIDLLTAEAWFLEDKQLKEKVTKLSIQTGVPSEYTRMIQLENTEEASKQSDTGGKKKIASNGEKQKMISRTIPLQNFSIGFGDITATRENVSPGYGEQRAPDAAEKFVKAASSCCASLCNKCCCMCCVQCCTKLNDQCVLVFTQLFTALACIACFECCTNVCCACGGED
;
A
#
# COMPACT_ATOMS: atom_id res chain seq x y z
N MET A 1 10.93 23.60 -5.48
CA MET A 1 10.65 24.02 -6.86
C MET A 1 9.27 23.49 -7.26
N TYR A 2 8.18 24.15 -6.82
CA TYR A 2 6.79 23.71 -7.11
C TYR A 2 5.72 24.80 -6.83
N THR A 3 6.10 26.08 -6.76
CA THR A 3 5.19 27.19 -6.42
C THR A 3 4.61 27.89 -7.66
N ASP A 4 5.23 27.75 -8.82
CA ASP A 4 4.99 28.65 -9.95
C ASP A 4 3.71 28.35 -10.77
N HIS A 5 2.91 27.36 -10.35
CA HIS A 5 1.65 26.99 -11.02
C HIS A 5 0.47 26.83 -10.05
N ILE A 6 0.59 27.30 -8.81
CA ILE A 6 -0.50 27.16 -7.82
C ILE A 6 -1.74 27.93 -8.30
N GLU A 7 -1.56 29.17 -8.77
CA GLU A 7 -2.65 30.00 -9.28
C GLU A 7 -3.37 29.34 -10.45
N GLU A 8 -2.63 28.82 -11.44
CA GLU A 8 -3.22 28.12 -12.59
C GLU A 8 -4.00 26.86 -12.18
N ARG A 9 -3.49 26.10 -11.20
CA ARG A 9 -4.17 24.91 -10.68
C ARG A 9 -5.43 25.26 -9.89
N LEU A 10 -5.38 26.34 -9.10
CA LEU A 10 -6.54 26.85 -8.37
C LEU A 10 -7.60 27.39 -9.34
N ASP A 11 -7.20 28.16 -10.35
CA ASP A 11 -8.10 28.67 -11.37
C ASP A 11 -8.81 27.53 -12.13
N LYS A 12 -8.07 26.48 -12.51
CA LYS A 12 -8.67 25.26 -13.10
C LYS A 12 -9.64 24.57 -12.14
N LEU A 13 -9.32 24.50 -10.85
CA LEU A 13 -10.18 23.91 -9.83
C LEU A 13 -11.50 24.70 -9.71
N PHE A 14 -11.43 26.03 -9.57
CA PHE A 14 -12.60 26.89 -9.46
C PHE A 14 -13.43 26.90 -10.73
N THR A 15 -12.79 27.02 -11.90
CA THR A 15 -13.48 26.96 -13.20
C THR A 15 -14.27 25.65 -13.33
N ARG A 16 -13.70 24.52 -12.92
CA ARG A 16 -14.42 23.24 -12.89
C ARG A 16 -15.55 23.21 -11.87
N ALA A 17 -15.30 23.69 -10.65
CA ALA A 17 -16.30 23.64 -9.57
C ALA A 17 -17.50 24.56 -9.80
N LEU A 18 -17.30 25.68 -10.52
CA LEU A 18 -18.33 26.69 -10.78
C LEU A 18 -19.07 26.46 -12.11
N SER A 19 -18.70 25.43 -12.87
CA SER A 19 -19.30 25.13 -14.18
C SER A 19 -20.28 23.97 -14.14
N THR A 20 -21.03 23.84 -13.06
CA THR A 20 -22.09 22.83 -12.93
C THR A 20 -23.20 23.08 -13.95
N VAL A 21 -23.56 22.04 -14.69
CA VAL A 21 -24.55 22.05 -15.77
C VAL A 21 -25.82 21.31 -15.37
N LEU A 22 -25.71 20.22 -14.61
CA LEU A 22 -26.84 19.38 -14.22
C LEU A 22 -26.69 18.90 -12.77
N LEU A 23 -27.77 19.05 -12.01
CA LEU A 23 -27.86 18.72 -10.59
C LEU A 23 -28.76 17.51 -10.36
N ASN A 24 -28.64 16.87 -9.20
CA ASN A 24 -29.55 15.81 -8.72
C ASN A 24 -29.78 14.70 -9.75
N ILE A 25 -28.70 14.23 -10.35
CA ILE A 25 -28.75 13.28 -11.45
C ILE A 25 -29.26 11.93 -10.96
N THR A 26 -30.22 11.36 -11.68
CA THR A 26 -30.76 10.02 -11.43
C THR A 26 -30.83 9.22 -12.71
N ILE A 27 -30.68 7.90 -12.59
CA ILE A 27 -30.73 6.96 -13.71
C ILE A 27 -31.83 5.94 -13.42
N GLU A 28 -32.93 5.99 -14.18
CA GLU A 28 -34.16 5.25 -13.85
C GLU A 28 -33.95 3.73 -13.72
N PRO A 29 -33.21 3.04 -14.62
CA PRO A 29 -32.95 1.60 -14.48
C PRO A 29 -32.28 1.20 -13.17
N LEU A 30 -31.45 2.06 -12.58
CA LEU A 30 -30.78 1.75 -11.31
C LEU A 30 -31.74 1.72 -10.12
N GLN A 31 -32.95 2.26 -10.26
CA GLN A 31 -33.97 2.28 -9.20
C GLN A 31 -34.87 1.05 -9.24
N VAL A 32 -34.92 0.34 -10.37
CA VAL A 32 -35.86 -0.77 -10.62
C VAL A 32 -35.17 -2.14 -10.54
N LEU A 33 -33.84 -2.19 -10.64
CA LEU A 33 -33.08 -3.44 -10.61
C LEU A 33 -32.91 -3.96 -9.16
N ASP A 34 -33.28 -5.22 -8.92
CA ASP A 34 -33.28 -5.84 -7.59
C ASP A 34 -31.88 -5.99 -6.96
N GLU A 35 -30.88 -6.31 -7.78
CA GLU A 35 -29.49 -6.51 -7.34
C GLU A 35 -28.56 -5.65 -8.20
N VAL A 36 -28.48 -4.36 -7.84
CA VAL A 36 -27.58 -3.39 -8.50
C VAL A 36 -26.60 -2.78 -7.49
N GLU A 37 -25.34 -2.74 -7.89
CA GLU A 37 -24.25 -2.13 -7.17
C GLU A 37 -23.70 -1.00 -8.03
N VAL A 38 -23.68 0.23 -7.51
CA VAL A 38 -23.37 1.45 -8.27
C VAL A 38 -22.35 2.30 -7.54
N TYR A 39 -21.42 2.86 -8.31
CA TYR A 39 -20.33 3.71 -7.86
C TYR A 39 -20.20 4.95 -8.74
N PRO A 40 -20.20 6.15 -8.15
CA PRO A 40 -20.46 6.44 -6.75
C PRO A 40 -21.91 6.15 -6.33
N SER A 41 -22.09 5.81 -5.05
CA SER A 41 -23.42 5.57 -4.44
C SER A 41 -24.29 6.82 -4.50
N LYS A 42 -23.67 7.99 -4.36
CA LYS A 42 -24.28 9.30 -4.62
C LYS A 42 -23.72 9.84 -5.94
N ILE A 43 -24.55 9.93 -6.96
CA ILE A 43 -24.17 10.47 -8.25
C ILE A 43 -23.85 11.97 -8.08
N PRO A 44 -22.63 12.43 -8.40
CA PRO A 44 -22.27 13.84 -8.29
C PRO A 44 -22.92 14.66 -9.40
N ASP A 45 -22.96 15.97 -9.18
CA ASP A 45 -23.40 16.93 -10.19
C ASP A 45 -22.47 16.90 -11.41
N LEU A 46 -23.04 17.13 -12.60
CA LEU A 46 -22.30 17.18 -13.85
C LEU A 46 -21.76 18.59 -14.08
N THR A 47 -20.46 18.69 -14.34
CA THR A 47 -19.80 19.95 -14.72
C THR A 47 -19.42 19.93 -16.19
N SER A 48 -19.27 21.10 -16.83
CA SER A 48 -18.96 21.18 -18.26
C SER A 48 -17.53 20.74 -18.62
N SER A 49 -16.66 20.61 -17.62
CA SER A 49 -15.22 20.37 -17.79
C SER A 49 -14.79 18.92 -17.53
N SER A 50 -15.69 18.06 -17.05
CA SER A 50 -15.38 16.64 -16.82
C SER A 50 -16.56 15.72 -17.09
N PRO A 51 -16.35 14.56 -17.73
CA PRO A 51 -17.40 13.58 -17.92
C PRO A 51 -17.82 12.96 -16.59
N LEU A 52 -19.12 12.71 -16.43
CA LEU A 52 -19.65 11.91 -15.33
C LEU A 52 -19.50 10.44 -15.68
N MET A 53 -18.77 9.71 -14.84
CA MET A 53 -18.60 8.26 -14.97
C MET A 53 -19.26 7.57 -13.78
N ILE A 54 -20.13 6.62 -14.09
CA ILE A 54 -20.81 5.77 -13.11
C ILE A 54 -20.47 4.33 -13.45
N TYR A 55 -20.01 3.59 -12.45
CA TYR A 55 -19.63 2.19 -12.57
C TYR A 55 -20.63 1.34 -11.81
N GLY A 56 -20.82 0.11 -12.24
CA GLY A 56 -21.69 -0.76 -11.49
C GLY A 56 -21.75 -2.18 -11.99
N ARG A 57 -22.40 -3.01 -11.20
CA ARG A 57 -22.73 -4.39 -11.51
C ARG A 57 -24.22 -4.56 -11.30
N TYR A 58 -24.83 -5.36 -12.15
CA TYR A 58 -26.23 -5.69 -12.05
C TYR A 58 -26.42 -7.18 -12.29
N ARG A 59 -27.51 -7.73 -11.78
CA ARG A 59 -27.96 -9.08 -12.12
C ARG A 59 -29.19 -9.03 -13.00
N GLY A 60 -29.24 -9.90 -14.01
CA GLY A 60 -30.36 -9.98 -14.95
C GLY A 60 -30.02 -9.38 -16.31
N LYS A 61 -31.02 -8.78 -16.97
CA LYS A 61 -30.88 -8.12 -18.27
C LYS A 61 -30.89 -6.61 -18.07
N PHE A 62 -29.86 -5.93 -18.57
CA PHE A 62 -29.86 -4.47 -18.62
C PHE A 62 -30.79 -4.00 -19.75
N PRO A 63 -31.56 -2.92 -19.56
CA PRO A 63 -32.43 -2.40 -20.61
C PRO A 63 -31.64 -1.88 -21.81
N GLU A 64 -32.27 -1.84 -22.98
CA GLU A 64 -31.66 -1.30 -24.21
C GLU A 64 -31.57 0.22 -24.21
N ASN A 65 -32.48 0.89 -23.49
CA ASN A 65 -32.49 2.33 -23.29
C ASN A 65 -32.51 2.66 -21.79
N VAL A 66 -31.84 3.75 -21.45
CA VAL A 66 -31.70 4.25 -20.10
C VAL A 66 -32.17 5.70 -20.11
N LYS A 67 -33.03 6.07 -19.17
CA LYS A 67 -33.43 7.45 -18.99
C LYS A 67 -32.65 8.07 -17.84
N ALA A 68 -31.94 9.15 -18.13
CA ALA A 68 -31.24 9.97 -17.17
C ALA A 68 -32.01 11.26 -16.93
N ASN A 69 -32.25 11.60 -15.66
CA ASN A 69 -32.96 12.79 -15.24
C ASN A 69 -32.06 13.67 -14.38
N GLY A 70 -32.37 14.96 -14.30
CA GLY A 70 -31.70 15.90 -13.42
C GLY A 70 -32.37 17.26 -13.42
N LEU A 71 -31.73 18.26 -12.81
CA LEU A 71 -32.18 19.64 -12.77
C LEU A 71 -31.15 20.56 -13.43
N LEU A 72 -31.61 21.46 -14.30
CA LEU A 72 -30.76 22.51 -14.88
C LEU A 72 -30.49 23.62 -13.86
N GLY A 73 -29.59 24.55 -14.20
CA GLY A 73 -29.24 25.68 -13.33
C GLY A 73 -30.41 26.62 -12.98
N ASP A 74 -31.49 26.59 -13.76
CA ASP A 74 -32.76 27.28 -13.49
C ASP A 74 -33.78 26.43 -12.72
N PHE A 75 -33.35 25.26 -12.22
CA PHE A 75 -34.16 24.24 -11.54
C PHE A 75 -35.27 23.61 -12.40
N SER A 76 -35.27 23.83 -13.70
CA SER A 76 -36.16 23.10 -14.60
C SER A 76 -35.75 21.63 -14.72
N SER A 77 -36.73 20.76 -14.93
CA SER A 77 -36.49 19.33 -15.08
C SER A 77 -35.83 19.03 -16.42
N PHE A 78 -34.73 18.29 -16.38
CA PHE A 78 -34.06 17.75 -17.57
C PHE A 78 -34.23 16.24 -17.63
N SER A 79 -34.42 15.73 -18.84
CA SER A 79 -34.50 14.30 -19.10
C SER A 79 -33.93 13.97 -20.46
N VAL A 80 -33.13 12.91 -20.53
CA VAL A 80 -32.53 12.41 -21.76
C VAL A 80 -32.59 10.89 -21.80
N GLU A 81 -32.95 10.36 -22.96
CA GLU A 81 -32.89 8.92 -23.23
C GLU A 81 -31.55 8.58 -23.87
N LEU A 82 -30.88 7.57 -23.33
CA LEU A 82 -29.56 7.10 -23.71
C LEU A 82 -29.66 5.67 -24.21
N THR A 83 -29.15 5.41 -25.40
CA THR A 83 -29.08 4.05 -25.95
C THR A 83 -27.90 3.30 -25.36
N VAL A 84 -28.14 2.10 -24.86
CA VAL A 84 -27.12 1.24 -24.27
C VAL A 84 -26.30 0.58 -25.37
N GLN A 85 -24.98 0.70 -25.25
CA GLN A 85 -24.05 0.04 -26.14
C GLN A 85 -23.39 -1.16 -25.45
N SER A 86 -23.38 -2.30 -26.14
CA SER A 86 -22.71 -3.51 -25.66
C SER A 86 -21.31 -3.61 -26.25
N ALA A 87 -20.28 -3.50 -25.40
CA ALA A 87 -18.89 -3.72 -25.76
C ALA A 87 -18.41 -5.09 -25.23
N LYS A 88 -18.77 -6.17 -25.93
CA LYS A 88 -18.51 -7.56 -25.47
C LYS A 88 -17.02 -7.90 -25.30
N ASP A 89 -16.15 -7.23 -26.03
CA ASP A 89 -14.71 -7.51 -26.04
C ASP A 89 -13.91 -6.65 -25.04
N MET A 90 -14.57 -5.76 -24.29
CA MET A 90 -13.92 -4.87 -23.34
C MET A 90 -13.97 -5.46 -21.92
N PRO A 91 -12.82 -5.73 -21.27
CA PRO A 91 -12.79 -6.17 -19.88
C PRO A 91 -13.04 -4.99 -18.93
N LEU A 92 -14.29 -4.54 -18.84
CA LEU A 92 -14.72 -3.37 -18.04
C LEU A 92 -14.33 -3.49 -16.56
N ASP A 93 -14.35 -4.72 -16.05
CA ASP A 93 -13.95 -5.06 -14.68
C ASP A 93 -12.48 -4.73 -14.38
N LYS A 94 -11.60 -4.81 -15.40
CA LYS A 94 -10.19 -4.44 -15.28
C LYS A 94 -9.93 -2.99 -15.63
N VAL A 95 -10.57 -2.47 -16.69
CA VAL A 95 -10.35 -1.10 -17.17
C VAL A 95 -10.67 -0.06 -16.10
N PHE A 96 -11.76 -0.26 -15.36
CA PHE A 96 -12.21 0.70 -14.34
C PHE A 96 -11.90 0.26 -12.91
N ALA A 97 -11.12 -0.80 -12.73
CA ALA A 97 -10.74 -1.33 -11.42
C ALA A 97 -10.12 -0.25 -10.54
N LYS A 98 -9.20 0.55 -11.08
CA LYS A 98 -8.53 1.63 -10.32
C LYS A 98 -9.52 2.68 -9.84
N ASN A 99 -10.42 3.14 -10.71
CA ASN A 99 -11.43 4.14 -10.34
C ASN A 99 -12.35 3.66 -9.22
N VAL A 100 -12.80 2.41 -9.29
CA VAL A 100 -13.67 1.82 -8.26
C VAL A 100 -12.90 1.62 -6.96
N ILE A 101 -11.66 1.12 -7.03
CA ILE A 101 -10.77 0.97 -5.86
C ILE A 101 -10.56 2.32 -5.17
N ASP A 102 -10.21 3.37 -5.92
CA ASP A 102 -9.91 4.69 -5.36
C ASP A 102 -11.12 5.29 -4.63
N LEU A 103 -12.28 5.18 -5.26
CA LEU A 103 -13.52 5.66 -4.67
C LEU A 103 -13.85 4.91 -3.38
N LEU A 104 -13.77 3.58 -3.40
CA LEU A 104 -14.03 2.75 -2.23
C LEU A 104 -12.98 2.95 -1.14
N THR A 105 -11.71 3.17 -1.48
CA THR A 105 -10.67 3.50 -0.49
C THR A 105 -10.97 4.83 0.19
N ALA A 106 -11.36 5.85 -0.57
CA ALA A 106 -11.74 7.14 -0.01
C ALA A 106 -12.96 7.02 0.91
N GLU A 107 -13.97 6.25 0.51
CA GLU A 107 -15.18 6.00 1.31
C GLU A 107 -14.86 5.19 2.58
N ALA A 108 -14.05 4.13 2.47
CA ALA A 108 -13.60 3.32 3.60
C ALA A 108 -12.79 4.15 4.61
N TRP A 109 -11.93 5.06 4.13
CA TRP A 109 -11.19 5.97 4.98
C TRP A 109 -12.11 6.98 5.68
N PHE A 110 -13.02 7.60 4.94
CA PHE A 110 -13.93 8.62 5.48
C PHE A 110 -14.90 8.04 6.52
N LEU A 111 -15.41 6.83 6.29
CA LEU A 111 -16.37 6.15 7.18
C LEU A 111 -15.73 5.26 8.25
N GLU A 112 -14.41 5.09 8.21
CA GLU A 112 -13.67 4.11 9.03
C GLU A 112 -14.23 2.67 8.91
N ASP A 113 -14.76 2.32 7.74
CA ASP A 113 -15.49 1.07 7.51
C ASP A 113 -14.55 -0.10 7.17
N LYS A 114 -14.50 -1.08 8.08
CA LYS A 114 -13.70 -2.30 7.92
C LYS A 114 -14.20 -3.20 6.80
N GLN A 115 -15.51 -3.27 6.56
CA GLN A 115 -16.09 -4.08 5.49
C GLN A 115 -15.74 -3.50 4.12
N LEU A 116 -15.78 -2.17 3.97
CA LEU A 116 -15.31 -1.51 2.74
C LEU A 116 -13.81 -1.73 2.53
N LYS A 117 -13.00 -1.67 3.59
CA LYS A 117 -11.57 -2.00 3.51
C LYS A 117 -11.33 -3.43 3.02
N GLU A 118 -12.01 -4.42 3.58
CA GLU A 118 -11.91 -5.82 3.15
C GLU A 118 -12.33 -6.00 1.68
N LYS A 119 -13.39 -5.30 1.27
CA LYS A 119 -13.87 -5.27 -0.11
C LYS A 119 -12.82 -4.69 -1.06
N VAL A 120 -12.20 -3.57 -0.70
CA VAL A 120 -11.11 -2.96 -1.47
C VAL A 120 -9.93 -3.91 -1.58
N THR A 121 -9.50 -4.54 -0.48
CA THR A 121 -8.40 -5.52 -0.49
C THR A 121 -8.70 -6.67 -1.44
N LYS A 122 -9.92 -7.23 -1.38
CA LYS A 122 -10.33 -8.33 -2.27
C LYS A 122 -10.35 -7.89 -3.74
N LEU A 123 -10.93 -6.73 -4.03
CA LEU A 123 -10.99 -6.19 -5.39
C LEU A 123 -9.59 -5.94 -5.95
N SER A 124 -8.72 -5.31 -5.16
CA SER A 124 -7.32 -5.05 -5.51
C SER A 124 -6.55 -6.33 -5.86
N ILE A 125 -6.68 -7.39 -5.05
CA ILE A 125 -6.03 -8.69 -5.32
C ILE A 125 -6.59 -9.33 -6.59
N GLN A 126 -7.91 -9.30 -6.78
CA GLN A 126 -8.58 -9.92 -7.93
C GLN A 126 -8.25 -9.23 -9.26
N THR A 127 -8.13 -7.91 -9.27
CA THR A 127 -7.84 -7.13 -10.49
C THR A 127 -6.34 -6.92 -10.72
N GLY A 128 -5.51 -7.21 -9.72
CA GLY A 128 -4.07 -6.93 -9.76
C GLY A 128 -3.73 -5.44 -9.68
N VAL A 129 -4.68 -4.60 -9.25
CA VAL A 129 -4.49 -3.14 -9.12
C VAL A 129 -4.18 -2.82 -7.65
N PRO A 130 -3.02 -2.23 -7.33
CA PRO A 130 -2.67 -1.93 -5.95
C PRO A 130 -3.57 -0.83 -5.34
N SER A 131 -3.77 -0.92 -4.03
CA SER A 131 -4.46 0.10 -3.21
C SER A 131 -3.66 0.39 -1.94
N GLU A 132 -4.10 1.34 -1.14
CA GLU A 132 -3.54 1.71 0.15
C GLU A 132 -3.64 0.58 1.19
N TYR A 133 -4.43 -0.45 0.89
CA TYR A 133 -4.60 -1.64 1.73
C TYR A 133 -3.89 -2.89 1.17
N THR A 134 -3.20 -2.79 0.04
CA THR A 134 -2.46 -3.91 -0.56
C THR A 134 -1.03 -3.49 -0.96
N ARG A 135 -0.13 -4.47 -1.11
CA ARG A 135 1.25 -4.21 -1.53
C ARG A 135 1.65 -5.22 -2.59
N MET A 136 2.18 -4.73 -3.70
CA MET A 136 2.76 -5.60 -4.71
C MET A 136 4.16 -6.02 -4.30
N ILE A 137 4.47 -7.30 -4.52
CA ILE A 137 5.78 -7.90 -4.29
C ILE A 137 6.22 -8.60 -5.57
N GLN A 138 7.48 -8.39 -5.95
CA GLN A 138 8.13 -9.13 -7.02
C GLN A 138 8.87 -10.31 -6.39
N LEU A 139 8.64 -11.51 -6.92
CA LEU A 139 9.32 -12.73 -6.50
C LEU A 139 10.34 -13.12 -7.57
N GLU A 140 11.62 -13.02 -7.25
CA GLU A 140 12.70 -13.51 -8.08
C GLU A 140 13.10 -14.91 -7.61
N ASN A 141 12.95 -15.88 -8.49
CA ASN A 141 13.38 -17.25 -8.22
C ASN A 141 14.72 -17.48 -8.90
N THR A 142 15.78 -17.61 -8.11
CA THR A 142 17.10 -17.95 -8.65
C THR A 142 17.30 -19.45 -8.54
N GLU A 143 17.39 -20.14 -9.67
CA GLU A 143 17.95 -21.49 -9.72
C GLU A 143 19.47 -21.36 -9.64
N GLU A 144 20.06 -21.68 -8.49
CA GLU A 144 21.50 -21.88 -8.44
C GLU A 144 21.82 -23.16 -9.22
N ALA A 145 22.35 -22.99 -10.44
CA ALA A 145 23.13 -24.05 -11.07
C ALA A 145 24.31 -24.32 -10.14
N SER A 146 24.26 -25.44 -9.41
CA SER A 146 25.35 -25.91 -8.58
C SER A 146 26.62 -25.99 -9.42
N LYS A 147 27.50 -25.00 -9.27
CA LYS A 147 28.86 -25.11 -9.80
C LYS A 147 29.53 -26.20 -8.99
N GLN A 148 29.62 -27.41 -9.57
CA GLN A 148 30.54 -28.42 -9.10
C GLN A 148 31.94 -27.80 -9.13
N SER A 149 32.49 -27.53 -7.96
CA SER A 149 33.91 -27.29 -7.80
C SER A 149 34.60 -28.61 -8.12
N ASP A 150 35.20 -28.68 -9.30
CA ASP A 150 35.96 -29.83 -9.75
C ASP A 150 37.31 -29.83 -9.00
N THR A 151 37.33 -30.43 -7.81
CA THR A 151 38.55 -30.89 -7.16
C THR A 151 38.46 -32.40 -7.00
N GLY A 152 39.24 -33.08 -7.84
CA GLY A 152 39.20 -34.53 -8.02
C GLY A 152 39.46 -35.32 -6.74
N GLY A 153 38.77 -36.46 -6.63
CA GLY A 153 39.06 -37.46 -5.59
C GLY A 153 37.96 -38.50 -5.35
N LYS A 154 37.99 -39.58 -6.16
CA LYS A 154 37.46 -40.95 -5.90
C LYS A 154 36.09 -41.12 -5.22
N LYS A 155 35.14 -41.60 -6.05
CA LYS A 155 33.94 -42.44 -5.78
C LYS A 155 33.74 -42.91 -4.32
N LYS A 156 32.63 -42.47 -3.73
CA LYS A 156 31.52 -43.25 -3.13
C LYS A 156 30.45 -42.26 -2.66
N ILE A 157 29.16 -42.52 -2.90
CA ILE A 157 28.02 -42.35 -1.97
C ILE A 157 26.67 -42.38 -2.69
N ALA A 158 25.71 -42.94 -1.93
CA ALA A 158 24.29 -43.11 -2.08
C ALA A 158 23.50 -42.08 -2.90
N SER A 159 22.50 -42.59 -3.62
CA SER A 159 21.38 -41.82 -4.14
C SER A 159 20.56 -41.26 -2.97
N ASN A 160 20.70 -39.97 -2.71
CA ASN A 160 19.67 -39.23 -2.00
C ASN A 160 19.38 -37.99 -2.84
N GLY A 161 18.14 -37.87 -3.32
CA GLY A 161 17.73 -36.79 -4.20
C GLY A 161 17.90 -35.44 -3.50
N GLU A 162 18.89 -34.67 -3.94
CA GLU A 162 19.04 -33.27 -3.59
C GLU A 162 17.81 -32.52 -4.11
N LYS A 163 16.93 -32.13 -3.18
CA LYS A 163 15.91 -31.12 -3.46
C LYS A 163 16.67 -29.82 -3.76
N GLN A 164 16.69 -29.40 -5.03
CA GLN A 164 17.18 -28.09 -5.43
C GLN A 164 16.59 -27.04 -4.50
N LYS A 165 17.47 -26.33 -3.79
CA LYS A 165 17.10 -25.29 -2.83
C LYS A 165 16.78 -24.04 -3.64
N MET A 166 15.52 -23.89 -4.01
CA MET A 166 15.02 -22.68 -4.67
C MET A 166 15.14 -21.50 -3.70
N ILE A 167 16.07 -20.59 -3.96
CA ILE A 167 16.20 -19.35 -3.19
C ILE A 167 15.32 -18.31 -3.89
N SER A 168 14.19 -17.99 -3.29
CA SER A 168 13.31 -16.92 -3.75
C SER A 168 13.68 -15.61 -3.06
N ARG A 169 14.07 -14.58 -3.82
CA ARG A 169 14.23 -13.20 -3.34
C ARG A 169 12.90 -12.46 -3.52
N THR A 170 12.43 -11.79 -2.48
CA THR A 170 11.19 -11.00 -2.52
C THR A 170 11.55 -9.51 -2.51
N ILE A 171 11.18 -8.78 -3.56
CA ILE A 171 11.39 -7.34 -3.69
C ILE A 171 10.03 -6.64 -3.54
N PRO A 172 9.78 -5.91 -2.45
CA PRO A 172 8.53 -5.20 -2.29
C PRO A 172 8.51 -3.92 -3.15
N LEU A 173 7.41 -3.69 -3.88
CA LEU A 173 7.23 -2.49 -4.71
C LEU A 173 6.74 -1.30 -3.85
N GLN A 174 6.64 -0.13 -4.51
CA GLN A 174 6.22 1.13 -3.90
C GLN A 174 4.91 0.97 -3.13
N ASN A 175 4.89 1.48 -1.90
CA ASN A 175 3.76 1.36 -1.00
C ASN A 175 2.86 2.60 -1.08
N PHE A 176 1.59 2.41 -1.42
CA PHE A 176 0.59 3.47 -1.48
C PHE A 176 0.11 3.92 -0.09
N SER A 177 0.37 3.13 0.97
CA SER A 177 -0.13 3.41 2.31
C SER A 177 0.67 4.46 3.10
N ILE A 178 1.77 5.01 2.55
CA ILE A 178 2.66 5.92 3.31
C ILE A 178 1.95 7.26 3.50
N GLY A 179 1.73 7.65 4.75
CA GLY A 179 0.99 8.87 5.11
C GLY A 179 -0.52 8.80 4.85
N PHE A 180 -1.03 7.66 4.37
CA PHE A 180 -2.46 7.50 4.11
C PHE A 180 -3.25 7.53 5.42
N GLY A 181 -4.16 8.50 5.52
CA GLY A 181 -5.06 8.68 6.65
C GLY A 181 -4.41 9.18 7.94
N ASP A 182 -3.20 9.72 7.88
CA ASP A 182 -2.57 10.38 9.03
C ASP A 182 -3.12 11.80 9.20
N ILE A 183 -3.98 11.96 10.20
CA ILE A 183 -4.64 13.23 10.53
C ILE A 183 -3.61 14.26 11.01
N THR A 184 -2.55 13.82 11.70
CA THR A 184 -1.48 14.71 12.19
C THR A 184 -0.68 15.25 11.00
N ALA A 185 -0.27 14.36 10.10
CA ALA A 185 0.43 14.75 8.87
C ALA A 185 -0.42 15.70 8.01
N THR A 186 -1.72 15.44 7.89
CA THR A 186 -2.67 16.32 7.18
C THR A 186 -2.75 17.69 7.85
N ARG A 187 -2.88 17.74 9.18
CA ARG A 187 -2.95 19.00 9.95
C ARG A 187 -1.67 19.83 9.81
N GLU A 188 -0.52 19.16 9.74
CA GLU A 188 0.79 19.79 9.62
C GLU A 188 1.18 20.08 8.16
N ASN A 189 0.27 19.80 7.21
CA ASN A 189 0.49 19.95 5.77
C ASN A 189 1.79 19.27 5.29
N VAL A 190 2.07 18.11 5.88
CA VAL A 190 3.19 17.27 5.52
C VAL A 190 2.96 16.71 4.12
N SER A 191 3.98 16.76 3.27
CA SER A 191 3.87 16.25 1.90
C SER A 191 3.45 14.77 1.87
N PRO A 192 2.54 14.36 0.97
CA PRO A 192 2.18 12.96 0.79
C PRO A 192 3.42 12.07 0.54
N GLY A 193 3.41 10.84 1.05
CA GLY A 193 4.55 9.94 0.97
C GLY A 193 5.68 10.24 1.95
N TYR A 194 5.45 11.10 2.95
CA TYR A 194 6.37 11.33 4.06
C TYR A 194 6.41 10.11 5.00
N GLY A 195 7.62 9.68 5.35
CA GLY A 195 7.89 8.59 6.28
C GLY A 195 8.66 7.43 5.67
N GLU A 196 9.38 6.68 6.51
CA GLU A 196 10.03 5.45 6.11
C GLU A 196 9.00 4.37 5.79
N GLN A 197 9.35 3.46 4.87
CA GLN A 197 8.51 2.29 4.62
C GLN A 197 8.32 1.55 5.95
N ARG A 198 7.06 1.39 6.40
CA ARG A 198 6.76 0.47 7.50
C ARG A 198 7.41 -0.87 7.18
N ALA A 199 8.34 -1.29 8.04
CA ALA A 199 8.95 -2.60 7.96
C ALA A 199 7.83 -3.66 7.98
N PRO A 200 8.02 -4.82 7.31
CA PRO A 200 7.01 -5.87 7.33
C PRO A 200 6.66 -6.22 8.78
N ASP A 201 5.37 -6.41 9.05
CA ASP A 201 4.76 -6.64 10.39
C ASP A 201 5.48 -7.74 11.21
N ALA A 202 6.16 -8.69 10.54
CA ALA A 202 7.03 -9.66 11.19
C ALA A 202 8.28 -9.02 11.84
N ALA A 203 8.97 -8.11 11.14
CA ALA A 203 10.13 -7.40 11.67
C ALA A 203 9.72 -6.50 12.85
N GLU A 204 8.55 -5.87 12.81
CA GLU A 204 8.02 -5.09 13.94
C GLU A 204 7.71 -5.99 15.15
N LYS A 205 7.11 -7.17 14.93
CA LYS A 205 6.91 -8.18 15.98
C LYS A 205 8.22 -8.72 16.56
N PHE A 206 9.23 -8.94 15.73
CA PHE A 206 10.57 -9.37 16.18
C PHE A 206 11.26 -8.28 17.00
N VAL A 207 11.24 -7.03 16.54
CA VAL A 207 11.84 -5.89 17.26
C VAL A 207 11.12 -5.64 18.59
N LYS A 208 9.78 -5.74 18.61
CA LYS A 208 8.97 -5.58 19.82
C LYS A 208 9.14 -6.73 20.82
N ALA A 209 9.31 -7.97 20.32
CA ALA A 209 9.65 -9.12 21.15
C ALA A 209 11.07 -8.99 21.74
N ALA A 210 12.06 -8.60 20.92
CA ALA A 210 13.44 -8.40 21.35
C ALA A 210 13.57 -7.24 22.35
N SER A 211 12.88 -6.12 22.14
CA SER A 211 12.89 -4.99 23.06
C SER A 211 12.19 -5.29 24.38
N SER A 212 11.12 -6.10 24.36
CA SER A 212 10.46 -6.58 25.59
C SER A 212 11.33 -7.53 26.40
N CYS A 213 12.19 -8.33 25.75
CA CYS A 213 13.13 -9.23 26.42
C CYS A 213 14.16 -8.43 27.22
N CYS A 214 14.76 -7.40 26.62
CA CYS A 214 15.73 -6.54 27.28
C CYS A 214 15.09 -5.66 28.37
N ALA A 215 13.89 -5.12 28.13
CA ALA A 215 13.21 -4.27 29.11
C ALA A 215 12.68 -5.07 30.33
N SER A 216 12.21 -6.31 30.12
CA SER A 216 11.74 -7.20 31.19
C SER A 216 12.87 -7.71 32.08
N LEU A 217 14.04 -8.00 31.51
CA LEU A 217 15.20 -8.48 32.25
C LEU A 217 15.90 -7.34 33.01
N CYS A 218 15.96 -6.12 32.47
CA CYS A 218 16.62 -4.99 33.14
C CYS A 218 15.84 -4.41 34.33
N ASN A 219 14.52 -4.63 34.42
CA ASN A 219 13.70 -4.08 35.52
C ASN A 219 13.49 -5.03 36.71
N LYS A 220 13.93 -6.30 36.64
CA LYS A 220 13.76 -7.29 37.73
C LYS A 220 15.02 -8.09 38.07
N CYS A 221 16.13 -7.84 37.38
CA CYS A 221 17.35 -8.63 37.54
C CYS A 221 18.49 -7.70 38.00
N CYS A 222 19.02 -7.95 39.20
CA CYS A 222 20.28 -7.31 39.59
C CYS A 222 21.40 -7.77 38.65
N CYS A 223 22.37 -6.89 38.41
CA CYS A 223 23.46 -7.08 37.43
C CYS A 223 24.16 -8.45 37.50
N MET A 224 24.25 -9.07 38.68
CA MET A 224 24.82 -10.42 38.84
C MET A 224 23.95 -11.56 38.31
N CYS A 225 22.62 -11.46 38.38
CA CYS A 225 21.73 -12.51 37.88
C CYS A 225 21.65 -12.54 36.35
N CYS A 226 21.83 -11.39 35.66
CA CYS A 226 21.98 -11.35 34.21
C CYS A 226 23.28 -12.05 33.75
N VAL A 227 24.39 -11.80 34.45
CA VAL A 227 25.66 -12.49 34.16
C VAL A 227 25.52 -13.99 34.36
N GLN A 228 24.85 -14.43 35.43
CA GLN A 228 24.68 -15.84 35.75
C GLN A 228 23.68 -16.59 34.85
N CYS A 229 22.79 -15.86 34.16
CA CYS A 229 21.93 -16.42 33.12
C CYS A 229 22.69 -16.54 31.78
N CYS A 230 23.54 -15.56 31.46
CA CYS A 230 24.41 -15.59 30.29
C CYS A 230 25.49 -16.69 30.37
N THR A 231 25.93 -17.09 31.57
CA THR A 231 26.89 -18.20 31.76
C THR A 231 26.28 -19.60 31.60
N LYS A 232 24.94 -19.71 31.53
CA LYS A 232 24.25 -20.98 31.22
C LYS A 232 24.02 -21.19 29.72
N LEU A 233 24.41 -20.24 28.89
CA LEU A 233 24.37 -20.39 27.44
C LEU A 233 25.54 -21.27 26.99
N ASN A 234 25.26 -22.20 26.08
CA ASN A 234 26.26 -23.06 25.45
C ASN A 234 27.40 -22.21 24.86
N ASP A 235 28.66 -22.64 25.02
CA ASP A 235 29.87 -21.85 24.70
C ASP A 235 29.88 -21.33 23.25
N GLN A 236 29.30 -22.09 22.32
CA GLN A 236 29.15 -21.68 20.93
C GLN A 236 28.19 -20.49 20.75
N CYS A 237 27.15 -20.41 21.57
CA CYS A 237 26.17 -19.33 21.55
C CYS A 237 26.78 -18.04 22.14
N VAL A 238 27.57 -18.17 23.20
CA VAL A 238 28.31 -17.05 23.81
C VAL A 238 29.27 -16.43 22.81
N LEU A 239 29.98 -17.23 22.01
CA LEU A 239 30.89 -16.75 20.96
C LEU A 239 30.16 -16.00 19.84
N VAL A 240 29.01 -16.50 19.39
CA VAL A 240 28.20 -15.83 18.35
C VAL A 240 27.63 -14.51 18.86
N PHE A 241 27.14 -14.48 20.10
CA PHE A 241 26.63 -13.25 20.70
C PHE A 241 27.75 -12.24 20.97
N THR A 242 28.91 -12.66 21.45
CA THR A 242 30.05 -11.74 21.62
C THR A 242 30.50 -11.19 20.28
N GLN A 243 30.64 -12.00 19.24
CA GLN A 243 30.97 -11.51 17.89
C GLN A 243 29.94 -10.50 17.36
N LEU A 244 28.65 -10.78 17.57
CA LEU A 244 27.57 -9.87 17.17
C LEU A 244 27.62 -8.54 17.93
N PHE A 245 27.78 -8.58 19.26
CA PHE A 245 27.84 -7.37 20.08
C PHE A 245 29.14 -6.59 19.90
N THR A 246 30.27 -7.25 19.65
CA THR A 246 31.53 -6.58 19.30
C THR A 246 31.41 -5.91 17.93
N ALA A 247 30.79 -6.55 16.94
CA ALA A 247 30.53 -5.92 15.64
C ALA A 247 29.59 -4.70 15.76
N LEU A 248 28.54 -4.81 16.56
CA LEU A 248 27.61 -3.69 16.83
C LEU A 248 28.29 -2.55 17.60
N ALA A 249 29.15 -2.85 18.58
CA ALA A 249 29.95 -1.85 19.28
C ALA A 249 30.95 -1.16 18.34
N CYS A 250 31.56 -1.90 17.41
CA CYS A 250 32.45 -1.32 16.39
C CYS A 250 31.70 -0.40 15.42
N ILE A 251 30.46 -0.72 15.05
CA ILE A 251 29.61 0.14 14.21
C ILE A 251 29.22 1.41 14.96
N ALA A 252 28.79 1.30 16.22
CA ALA A 252 28.47 2.44 17.07
C ALA A 252 29.70 3.34 17.36
N CYS A 253 30.89 2.74 17.51
CA CYS A 253 32.14 3.49 17.61
C CYS A 253 32.52 4.18 16.30
N PHE A 254 32.25 3.56 15.14
CA PHE A 254 32.48 4.21 13.84
C PHE A 254 31.59 5.44 13.66
N GLU A 255 30.31 5.34 14.03
CA GLU A 255 29.33 6.41 13.93
C GLU A 255 29.62 7.56 14.93
N CYS A 256 30.16 7.22 16.11
CA CYS A 256 30.64 8.19 17.09
C CYS A 256 31.93 8.88 16.65
N CYS A 257 32.87 8.15 16.03
CA CYS A 257 34.11 8.70 15.49
C CYS A 257 33.87 9.59 14.26
N THR A 258 32.90 9.29 13.40
CA THR A 258 32.56 10.17 12.27
C THR A 258 31.88 11.47 12.72
N ASN A 259 31.07 11.42 13.79
CA ASN A 259 30.39 12.61 14.31
C ASN A 259 31.27 13.49 15.22
N VAL A 260 32.32 12.93 15.86
CA VAL A 260 33.17 13.68 16.80
C VAL A 260 34.55 14.01 16.23
N CYS A 261 35.14 13.17 15.37
CA CYS A 261 36.55 13.34 14.94
C CYS A 261 36.75 14.00 13.58
N CYS A 262 35.69 14.30 12.81
CA CYS A 262 35.79 15.08 11.56
C CYS A 262 35.27 16.52 11.65
N ALA A 263 34.80 16.96 12.83
CA ALA A 263 34.35 18.33 13.07
C ALA A 263 35.43 19.26 13.65
N CYS A 264 36.67 18.78 13.83
CA CYS A 264 37.79 19.59 14.30
C CYS A 264 38.98 19.46 13.34
N GLY A 265 39.00 20.34 12.34
CA GLY A 265 40.09 20.45 11.37
C GLY A 265 40.14 21.82 10.71
N GLY A 266 40.57 22.82 11.49
CA GLY A 266 41.33 23.99 10.99
C GLY A 266 40.55 25.20 10.49
N GLU A 267 40.20 26.12 11.39
CA GLU A 267 40.44 27.54 11.15
C GLU A 267 41.77 27.89 11.83
N ASP A 268 42.78 28.18 11.00
CA ASP A 268 43.84 29.17 11.18
C ASP A 268 44.46 29.44 9.80
#